data_AF-G2KWW2-F1
#
_entry.id   AF-G2KWW2-F1
#
_cell.length_a   1.000
_cell.length_b   1.000
_cell.length_c   1.000
_cell.angle_alpha   90.00
_cell.angle_beta   90.00
_cell.angle_gamma   90.00
#
_symmetry.space_group_name_H-M   'P 1'
#
loop_
_entity.id
_entity.type
_entity.pdbx_description
1 polymer ?
#
loop_
_entity_poly.entity_id
_entity_poly.type
_entity_poly.pdbx_seq_one_letter_code
_entity_poly.pdbx_strand_id
1 'polypeptide(L)'
;MSIDPILTTNKKSTLEEKKVKFTDGNDFTSPKFTSPDIELAEKKDSNTVKPAKRKSKKTQTQRLSVTTILKCRTLQPFMTELERADKASIDDIISTLADYYIKEGLPDRQKDVFQGMYDLNLKRLD
;
A
#
# COMPACT_ATOMS: atom_id res chain seq x y z
N MET A 1 25.05 40.68 -31.45
CA MET A 1 23.74 41.30 -31.16
C MET A 1 23.32 40.79 -29.79
N SER A 2 23.50 41.61 -28.75
CA SER A 2 23.12 41.28 -27.36
C SER A 2 21.81 41.99 -27.05
N ILE A 3 20.84 41.28 -26.48
CA ILE A 3 19.52 41.82 -26.15
C ILE A 3 19.55 42.22 -24.68
N ASP A 4 19.35 43.51 -24.41
CA ASP A 4 19.26 44.03 -23.06
C ASP A 4 17.84 43.83 -22.47
N PRO A 5 17.72 43.52 -21.17
CA PRO A 5 16.42 43.27 -20.55
C PRO A 5 15.59 44.56 -20.43
N ILE A 6 14.30 44.45 -20.80
CA ILE A 6 13.34 45.56 -20.89
C ILE A 6 12.91 46.11 -19.51
N LEU A 7 13.16 45.40 -18.41
CA LEU A 7 12.69 45.78 -17.07
C LEU A 7 13.85 46.02 -16.12
N THR A 8 14.08 47.29 -15.78
CA THR A 8 15.00 47.71 -14.72
C THR A 8 14.27 47.67 -13.37
N THR A 9 14.72 46.84 -12.44
CA THR A 9 14.09 46.67 -11.12
C THR A 9 14.49 47.78 -10.16
N ASN A 10 13.94 48.98 -10.37
CA ASN A 10 14.01 50.08 -9.41
C ASN A 10 12.61 50.51 -9.00
N LYS A 11 11.94 49.72 -8.15
CA LYS A 11 10.74 50.16 -7.44
C LYS A 11 10.79 49.66 -5.99
N LYS A 12 11.00 50.59 -5.06
CA LYS A 12 10.79 50.36 -3.63
C LYS A 12 9.35 49.87 -3.44
N SER A 13 9.21 48.68 -2.84
CA SER A 13 7.89 48.11 -2.49
C SER A 13 7.16 49.05 -1.52
N THR A 14 5.95 49.44 -1.85
CA THR A 14 5.04 50.25 -1.03
C THR A 14 4.01 49.40 -0.26
N LEU A 15 4.22 48.09 -0.19
CA LEU A 15 3.38 47.18 0.58
C LEU A 15 3.73 47.29 2.07
N GLU A 16 2.98 48.13 2.80
CA GLU A 16 2.98 48.15 4.26
C GLU A 16 2.49 46.79 4.80
N GLU A 17 3.35 46.05 5.48
CA GLU A 17 3.00 44.79 6.16
C GLU A 17 2.01 45.05 7.30
N LYS A 18 0.72 44.89 7.05
CA LYS A 18 -0.29 44.88 8.11
C LYS A 18 -0.15 43.62 8.96
N LYS A 19 0.45 43.75 10.15
CA LYS A 19 0.43 42.71 11.18
C LYS A 19 -0.98 42.57 11.75
N VAL A 20 -1.64 41.46 11.45
CA VAL A 20 -2.94 41.10 12.00
C VAL A 20 -2.74 40.43 13.37
N LYS A 21 -3.38 40.97 14.41
CA LYS A 21 -3.33 40.42 15.77
C LYS A 21 -4.52 39.48 15.96
N PHE A 22 -4.27 38.18 16.05
CA PHE A 22 -5.29 37.20 16.44
C PHE A 22 -5.46 37.25 17.96
N THR A 23 -6.70 37.34 18.43
CA THR A 23 -7.02 37.41 19.86
C THR A 23 -6.93 36.05 20.56
N ASP A 24 -6.69 34.96 19.82
CA ASP A 24 -6.72 33.60 20.34
C ASP A 24 -5.54 32.75 19.82
N GLY A 25 -4.34 33.14 20.25
CA GLY A 25 -3.15 32.26 20.26
C GLY A 25 -2.62 31.80 18.91
N ASN A 26 -1.74 32.60 18.29
CA ASN A 26 -0.99 32.18 17.10
C ASN A 26 0.27 31.37 17.49
N ASP A 27 0.06 30.27 18.23
CA ASP A 27 1.12 29.44 18.79
C ASP A 27 1.09 28.04 18.17
N PHE A 28 1.88 27.86 17.10
CA PHE A 28 2.13 26.56 16.47
C PHE A 28 3.25 25.79 17.16
N THR A 29 3.67 26.19 18.37
CA THR A 29 4.57 25.35 19.15
C THR A 29 3.79 24.15 19.66
N SER A 30 4.00 23.03 18.98
CA SER A 30 3.53 21.69 19.35
C SER A 30 3.71 21.45 20.85
N PRO A 31 2.76 20.79 21.54
CA PRO A 31 2.96 20.42 22.92
C PRO A 31 4.21 19.54 23.00
N LYS A 32 5.11 19.88 23.94
CA LYS A 32 6.34 19.15 24.27
C LYS A 32 6.05 17.65 24.37
N PHE A 33 6.30 16.91 23.30
CA PHE A 33 6.48 15.47 23.38
C PHE A 33 7.92 15.25 23.77
N THR A 34 8.16 15.00 25.06
CA THR A 34 9.45 14.55 25.56
C THR A 34 9.72 13.18 24.93
N SER A 35 10.60 13.15 23.93
CA SER A 35 11.24 11.91 23.50
C SER A 35 12.03 11.33 24.69
N PRO A 36 11.77 10.10 25.14
CA PRO A 36 12.73 9.45 26.02
C PRO A 36 13.99 9.15 25.21
N ASP A 37 15.12 9.37 25.87
CA ASP A 37 16.48 9.18 25.36
C ASP A 37 16.66 7.93 24.49
N ILE A 38 17.38 8.15 23.39
CA ILE A 38 17.97 7.07 22.60
C ILE A 38 19.18 6.58 23.40
N GLU A 39 19.00 5.53 24.19
CA GLU A 39 20.11 4.67 24.60
C GLU A 39 20.26 3.54 23.57
N LEU A 40 21.36 3.60 22.81
CA LEU A 40 21.87 2.48 22.02
C LEU A 40 22.11 1.29 22.94
N ALA A 41 21.29 0.25 22.82
CA ALA A 41 21.60 -1.08 23.33
C ALA A 41 21.50 -2.09 22.18
N GLU A 42 22.66 -2.44 21.63
CA GLU A 42 22.82 -3.60 20.77
C GLU A 42 22.38 -4.86 21.52
N LYS A 43 21.29 -5.49 21.07
CA LYS A 43 21.06 -6.92 21.27
C LYS A 43 20.59 -7.55 19.97
N LYS A 44 21.51 -8.32 19.38
CA LYS A 44 21.22 -9.46 18.50
C LYS A 44 20.18 -10.37 19.14
N ASP A 45 19.51 -11.10 18.26
CA ASP A 45 18.54 -12.17 18.49
C ASP A 45 17.07 -11.73 18.58
N SER A 46 16.41 -11.77 17.42
CA SER A 46 15.10 -12.41 17.38
C SER A 46 14.86 -12.99 15.98
N ASN A 47 14.79 -14.32 15.95
CA ASN A 47 14.07 -15.14 14.98
C ASN A 47 13.23 -14.34 13.99
N THR A 48 13.51 -14.48 12.69
CA THR A 48 12.52 -14.32 11.63
C THR A 48 11.41 -15.36 11.85
N VAL A 49 10.50 -15.05 12.76
CA VAL A 49 9.20 -15.69 12.86
C VAL A 49 8.51 -15.32 11.55
N LYS A 50 8.48 -16.26 10.60
CA LYS A 50 7.57 -16.21 9.46
C LYS A 50 6.22 -15.76 10.01
N PRO A 51 5.60 -14.67 9.52
CA PRO A 51 4.33 -14.23 10.06
C PRO A 51 3.39 -15.43 9.99
N ALA A 52 2.98 -15.92 11.16
CA ALA A 52 2.04 -17.01 11.24
C ALA A 52 0.85 -16.59 10.39
N LYS A 53 0.61 -17.30 9.27
CA LYS A 53 -0.50 -17.02 8.35
C LYS A 53 -1.73 -16.85 9.23
N ARG A 54 -2.18 -15.60 9.42
CA ARG A 54 -3.44 -15.32 10.12
C ARG A 54 -4.45 -16.20 9.41
N LYS A 55 -5.03 -17.19 10.10
CA LYS A 55 -6.03 -18.08 9.50
C LYS A 55 -7.13 -17.15 8.97
N SER A 56 -7.19 -16.98 7.65
CA SER A 56 -8.14 -16.09 7.01
C SER A 56 -9.52 -16.60 7.40
N LYS A 57 -10.27 -15.81 8.17
CA LYS A 57 -11.64 -16.14 8.50
C LYS A 57 -12.41 -16.08 7.18
N LYS A 58 -12.96 -17.21 6.75
CA LYS A 58 -13.81 -17.28 5.57
C LYS A 58 -15.15 -16.65 5.92
N THR A 59 -15.29 -15.36 5.61
CA THR A 59 -16.46 -14.57 6.02
C THR A 59 -17.62 -14.74 5.05
N GLN A 60 -17.37 -14.99 3.76
CA GLN A 60 -18.41 -15.04 2.72
C GLN A 60 -18.15 -16.13 1.67
N THR A 61 -19.14 -16.98 1.44
CA THR A 61 -19.12 -17.99 0.37
C THR A 61 -19.73 -17.40 -0.90
N GLN A 62 -18.98 -17.44 -2.01
CA GLN A 62 -19.51 -17.06 -3.33
C GLN A 62 -19.98 -18.30 -4.11
N ARG A 63 -21.11 -18.17 -4.81
CA ARG A 63 -21.59 -19.21 -5.73
C ARG A 63 -20.91 -19.02 -7.08
N LEU A 64 -20.29 -20.08 -7.59
CA LEU A 64 -19.66 -20.11 -8.90
C LEU A 64 -20.54 -20.86 -9.89
N SER A 65 -20.43 -20.51 -11.17
CA SER A 65 -21.10 -21.26 -12.24
C SER A 65 -20.51 -22.67 -12.36
N VAL A 66 -21.33 -23.63 -12.80
CA VAL A 66 -20.89 -25.03 -12.99
C VAL A 66 -19.71 -25.12 -13.96
N THR A 67 -19.74 -24.30 -15.02
CA THR A 67 -18.66 -24.25 -16.02
C THR A 67 -17.37 -23.67 -15.43
N THR A 68 -17.45 -22.67 -14.56
CA THR A 68 -16.27 -22.13 -13.84
C THR A 68 -15.66 -23.18 -12.92
N ILE A 69 -16.48 -23.93 -12.19
CA ILE A 69 -16.02 -25.02 -11.31
C ILE A 69 -15.31 -26.09 -12.14
N LEU A 70 -15.90 -26.48 -13.28
CA LEU A 70 -15.30 -27.46 -14.18
C LEU A 70 -13.94 -26.99 -14.72
N LYS A 71 -13.82 -25.72 -15.13
CA LYS A 71 -12.54 -25.12 -15.55
C LYS A 71 -11.49 -25.20 -14.43
N CYS A 72 -11.85 -24.87 -13.19
CA CYS A 72 -10.91 -24.97 -12.06
C CYS A 72 -10.45 -26.41 -11.84
N ARG A 73 -11.39 -27.37 -11.83
CA ARG A 73 -11.09 -28.80 -11.63
C ARG A 73 -10.23 -29.40 -12.73
N THR A 74 -10.50 -29.02 -13.97
CA THR A 74 -9.73 -29.47 -15.15
C THR A 74 -8.36 -28.82 -15.22
N LEU A 75 -8.20 -27.61 -14.68
CA LEU A 75 -6.90 -26.93 -14.60
C LEU A 75 -6.01 -27.50 -13.49
N GLN A 76 -6.59 -28.00 -12.40
CA GLN A 76 -5.87 -28.52 -11.24
C GLN A 76 -4.63 -29.37 -11.56
N PRO A 77 -4.67 -30.40 -12.45
CA PRO A 77 -3.49 -31.23 -12.73
C PRO A 77 -2.35 -30.50 -13.47
N PHE A 78 -2.60 -29.32 -14.03
CA PHE A 78 -1.58 -28.52 -14.74
C PHE A 78 -0.92 -27.46 -13.84
N MET A 79 -1.37 -27.32 -12.59
CA MET A 79 -0.85 -26.33 -11.66
C MET A 79 0.23 -26.96 -10.77
N THR A 80 1.49 -26.83 -11.19
CA THR A 80 2.67 -27.35 -10.48
C THR A 80 2.79 -26.82 -9.05
N GLU A 81 2.33 -25.59 -8.80
CA GLU A 81 2.30 -24.98 -7.47
C GLU A 81 1.35 -25.70 -6.50
N LEU A 82 0.35 -26.41 -7.03
CA LEU A 82 -0.69 -27.14 -6.28
C LEU A 82 -0.47 -28.66 -6.29
N GLU A 83 0.52 -29.18 -7.03
CA GLU A 83 0.84 -30.63 -7.12
C GLU A 83 1.17 -31.26 -5.76
N ARG A 84 1.66 -30.48 -4.79
CA ARG A 84 1.97 -30.99 -3.44
C ARG A 84 0.72 -31.21 -2.58
N ALA A 85 -0.43 -30.69 -2.99
CA ALA A 85 -1.69 -30.87 -2.31
C ALA A 85 -2.58 -31.77 -3.17
N ASP A 86 -2.62 -33.06 -2.85
CA ASP A 86 -3.46 -34.09 -3.51
C ASP A 86 -4.92 -33.64 -3.74
N LYS A 87 -5.41 -32.65 -2.98
CA LYS A 87 -6.72 -32.00 -3.16
C LYS A 87 -6.62 -30.49 -2.93
N ALA A 88 -6.12 -29.76 -3.92
CA ALA A 88 -6.29 -28.32 -3.97
C ALA A 88 -7.77 -27.92 -3.90
N SER A 89 -8.11 -26.96 -3.04
CA SER A 89 -9.43 -26.36 -3.03
C SER A 89 -9.62 -25.49 -4.27
N ILE A 90 -10.87 -25.29 -4.70
CA ILE A 90 -11.20 -24.29 -5.74
C ILE A 90 -10.72 -22.90 -5.32
N ASP A 91 -10.75 -22.61 -4.02
CA ASP A 91 -10.23 -21.38 -3.42
C ASP A 91 -8.72 -21.20 -3.65
N ASP A 92 -7.95 -22.28 -3.52
CA ASP A 92 -6.50 -22.27 -3.74
C ASP A 92 -6.18 -22.07 -5.22
N ILE A 93 -6.95 -22.72 -6.11
CA ILE A 93 -6.84 -22.57 -7.57
C ILE A 93 -7.10 -21.12 -7.98
N ILE A 94 -8.20 -20.52 -7.48
CA ILE A 94 -8.55 -19.13 -7.80
C ILE A 94 -7.50 -18.16 -7.25
N SER A 95 -7.03 -18.39 -6.02
CA SER A 95 -5.98 -17.55 -5.41
C SER A 95 -4.70 -17.59 -6.24
N THR A 96 -4.27 -18.78 -6.65
CA THR A 96 -3.07 -18.97 -7.47
C THR A 96 -3.23 -18.31 -8.85
N LEU A 97 -4.41 -18.41 -9.47
CA LEU A 97 -4.70 -17.74 -10.74
C LEU A 97 -4.71 -16.21 -10.61
N ALA A 98 -5.27 -15.68 -9.53
CA ALA A 98 -5.26 -14.26 -9.25
C ALA A 98 -3.82 -13.76 -9.08
N ASP A 99 -3.01 -14.46 -8.26
CA ASP A 99 -1.61 -14.13 -8.03
C ASP A 99 -0.79 -14.16 -9.32
N TYR A 100 -1.00 -15.17 -10.18
CA TYR A 100 -0.36 -15.26 -11.49
C TYR A 100 -0.75 -14.09 -12.39
N TYR A 101 -2.04 -13.75 -12.46
CA TYR A 101 -2.49 -12.63 -13.28
C TYR A 101 -1.94 -11.29 -12.79
N ILE A 102 -1.85 -11.09 -11.48
CA ILE A 102 -1.26 -9.88 -10.89
C ILE A 102 0.24 -9.78 -11.22
N LYS A 103 0.97 -10.90 -11.16
CA LYS A 103 2.42 -10.93 -11.41
C LYS A 103 2.78 -10.78 -12.88
N GLU A 104 2.13 -11.55 -13.75
CA GLU A 104 2.52 -11.69 -15.16
C GLU A 104 1.56 -10.98 -16.12
N GLY A 105 0.29 -10.83 -15.75
CA GLY A 105 -0.76 -10.33 -16.63
C GLY A 105 -0.95 -8.80 -16.61
N LEU A 106 -0.50 -8.13 -15.55
CA LEU A 106 -0.64 -6.68 -15.40
C LEU A 106 0.63 -5.92 -15.82
N PRO A 107 0.52 -4.75 -16.47
CA PRO A 107 1.61 -3.79 -16.59
C PRO A 107 2.02 -3.23 -15.21
N ASP A 108 3.29 -2.83 -15.05
CA ASP A 108 3.83 -2.41 -13.74
C ASP A 108 3.04 -1.27 -13.08
N ARG A 109 2.62 -0.27 -13.85
CA ARG A 109 1.77 0.81 -13.33
C ARG A 109 0.43 0.30 -12.78
N GLN A 110 -0.14 -0.74 -13.38
CA GLN A 110 -1.40 -1.33 -12.91
C GLN A 110 -1.18 -2.20 -11.68
N LYS A 111 -0.02 -2.86 -11.56
CA LYS A 111 0.37 -3.59 -10.34
C LYS A 111 0.46 -2.66 -9.14
N ASP A 112 1.11 -1.49 -9.29
CA ASP A 112 1.25 -0.51 -8.21
C ASP A 112 -0.10 0.01 -7.73
N VAL A 113 -0.99 0.33 -8.67
CA VAL A 113 -2.36 0.78 -8.35
C VAL A 113 -3.15 -0.33 -7.67
N PHE A 114 -3.07 -1.56 -8.18
CA PHE A 114 -3.72 -2.72 -7.56
C PHE A 114 -3.24 -2.93 -6.13
N GLN A 115 -1.92 -2.89 -5.89
CA GLN A 115 -1.34 -3.07 -4.56
C GLN A 115 -1.83 -2.00 -3.58
N GLY A 116 -1.82 -0.73 -4.00
CA GLY A 116 -2.35 0.36 -3.18
C GLY A 116 -3.83 0.20 -2.83
N MET A 117 -4.64 -0.27 -3.78
CA MET A 117 -6.06 -0.57 -3.54
C MET A 117 -6.25 -1.78 -2.62
N TYR A 118 -5.45 -2.83 -2.81
CA TYR A 118 -5.52 -4.03 -1.99
C TYR A 118 -5.18 -3.71 -0.53
N ASP A 119 -4.11 -2.96 -0.28
CA ASP A 119 -3.68 -2.56 1.06
C ASP A 119 -4.73 -1.67 1.76
N LEU A 120 -5.38 -0.76 1.03
CA LEU A 120 -6.47 0.05 1.56
C LEU A 120 -7.65 -0.83 2.02
N ASN A 121 -8.03 -1.82 1.22
CA ASN A 121 -9.14 -2.71 1.54
C ASN A 121 -8.78 -3.68 2.67
N LEU A 122 -7.53 -4.12 2.75
CA LEU A 122 -7.04 -4.97 3.82
C LEU A 122 -7.15 -4.28 5.19
N LYS A 123 -6.80 -2.99 5.27
CA LYS A 123 -6.95 -2.17 6.48
C LYS A 123 -8.40 -1.98 6.93
N ARG A 124 -9.38 -2.16 6.04
CA ARG A 124 -10.82 -2.08 6.37
C ARG A 124 -11.39 -3.41 6.87
N LEU A 125 -10.64 -4.50 6.69
CA LEU A 125 -11.07 -5.85 7.04
C LEU A 125 -10.61 -6.26 8.45
N ASP A 126 -9.58 -5.59 8.99
CA ASP A 126 -9.11 -5.66 10.38
C ASP A 126 -9.97 -4.77 11.30
#